data_AF-A0A0M1JYE8-F1
#
_entry.id   AF-A0A0M1JYE8-F1
#
_cell.length_a   1.000
_cell.length_b   1.000
_cell.length_c   1.000
_cell.angle_alpha   90.00
_cell.angle_beta   90.00
_cell.angle_gamma   90.00
#
_symmetry.space_group_name_H-M   'P 1'
#
loop_
_entity.id
_entity.type
_entity.pdbx_description
1 polymer ?
#
loop_
_entity_poly.entity_id
_entity_poly.type
_entity_poly.pdbx_seq_one_letter_code
_entity_poly.pdbx_strand_id
1 'polypeptide(L)' 'MTQKLDFQKMSRKELRTYVLNHREDEEALRIYMDRMHNDPGVIRQIGGLNEADLKFLEQAIAKQVKDP' A
#
# COMPACT_ATOMS: atom_id res chain seq x y z
N MET A 1 -29.80 -3.21 8.58
CA MET A 1 -29.02 -2.39 9.53
C MET A 1 -27.55 -2.56 9.17
N THR A 2 -26.98 -1.66 8.38
CA THR A 2 -25.54 -1.69 8.08
C THR A 2 -24.80 -1.20 9.32
N GLN A 3 -24.23 -2.13 10.07
CA GLN A 3 -23.42 -1.86 11.24
C GLN A 3 -22.18 -1.12 10.74
N LYS A 4 -22.14 0.21 10.92
CA LYS A 4 -21.00 1.04 10.52
C LYS A 4 -19.82 0.59 11.38
N LEU A 5 -18.90 -0.17 10.77
CA LEU A 5 -17.71 -0.66 11.44
C LEU A 5 -16.79 0.53 11.73
N ASP A 6 -16.37 0.69 12.98
CA ASP A 6 -15.40 1.72 13.36
C ASP A 6 -14.00 1.32 12.87
N PHE A 7 -13.69 1.60 11.60
CA PHE A 7 -12.38 1.32 11.00
C PHE A 7 -11.20 1.97 11.75
N GLN A 8 -11.47 3.07 12.46
CA GLN A 8 -10.51 3.76 13.33
C GLN A 8 -10.12 2.95 14.57
N LYS A 9 -10.99 2.06 15.06
CA LYS A 9 -10.72 1.22 16.24
C LYS A 9 -10.10 -0.12 15.88
N MET A 10 -10.22 -0.56 14.62
CA MET A 10 -9.60 -1.79 14.14
C MET A 10 -8.08 -1.70 14.14
N SER A 11 -7.39 -2.81 14.39
CA SER A 11 -5.95 -2.89 14.15
C SER A 11 -5.65 -2.79 12.64
N ARG A 12 -4.41 -2.43 12.28
CA ARG A 12 -3.97 -2.38 10.87
C ARG A 12 -4.19 -3.70 10.14
N LYS A 13 -4.00 -4.84 10.82
CA LYS A 13 -4.16 -6.18 10.25
C LYS A 13 -5.63 -6.49 9.96
N GLU A 14 -6.53 -6.14 10.87
CA GLU A 14 -7.98 -6.33 10.69
C GLU A 14 -8.52 -5.44 9.58
N LEU A 15 -8.11 -4.17 9.57
CA LEU A 15 -8.51 -3.23 8.52
C LEU A 15 -8.01 -3.69 7.14
N ARG A 16 -6.77 -4.18 7.05
CA ARG A 16 -6.23 -4.77 5.82
C ARG A 16 -7.07 -5.94 5.34
N THR A 17 -7.40 -6.89 6.22
CA THR A 17 -8.22 -8.06 5.86
C THR A 17 -9.61 -7.63 5.38
N TYR A 18 -10.23 -6.67 6.06
CA TYR A 18 -11.53 -6.14 5.67
C TYR A 18 -11.48 -5.51 4.28
N VAL A 19 -10.54 -4.60 4.02
CA VAL A 19 -10.37 -3.91 2.73
C VAL A 19 -10.08 -4.89 1.58
N LEU A 20 -9.32 -5.95 1.85
CA LEU A 20 -9.06 -6.98 0.83
C LEU A 20 -10.30 -7.78 0.45
N ASN A 21 -11.24 -7.96 1.40
CA ASN A 21 -12.50 -8.67 1.21
C ASN A 21 -13.64 -7.75 0.70
N HIS A 22 -13.55 -6.44 0.92
CA HIS A 22 -14.56 -5.44 0.55
C HIS A 22 -13.88 -4.33 -0.25
N ARG A 23 -13.46 -4.67 -1.47
CA ARG A 23 -12.67 -3.74 -2.31
C ARG A 23 -13.49 -2.58 -2.83
N GLU A 24 -14.82 -2.73 -2.87
CA GLU A 24 -15.75 -1.65 -3.22
C GLU A 24 -16.01 -0.65 -2.07
N ASP A 25 -15.59 -0.95 -0.84
CA ASP A 25 -15.76 -0.06 0.31
C ASP A 25 -14.67 1.03 0.31
N GLU A 26 -14.94 2.12 -0.42
CA GLU A 26 -14.04 3.27 -0.55
C GLU A 26 -13.70 3.92 0.79
N GLU A 27 -14.61 3.89 1.77
CA GLU A 27 -14.39 4.46 3.10
C GLU A 27 -13.31 3.67 3.84
N ALA A 28 -13.42 2.34 3.85
CA ALA A 28 -12.44 1.45 4.45
C ALA A 28 -11.07 1.57 3.76
N LEU A 29 -11.05 1.61 2.43
CA LEU A 29 -9.82 1.79 1.64
C LEU A 29 -9.13 3.11 1.96
N ARG A 30 -9.89 4.22 2.02
CA ARG A 30 -9.35 5.55 2.33
C ARG A 30 -8.71 5.59 3.72
N ILE A 31 -9.37 5.02 4.74
CA ILE A 31 -8.84 4.98 6.11
C ILE A 31 -7.58 4.10 6.19
N TYR A 32 -7.55 3.00 5.45
CA TYR A 32 -6.36 2.14 5.38
C TYR A 32 -5.17 2.86 4.73
N MET A 33 -5.39 3.56 3.63
CA MET A 33 -4.36 4.34 2.94
C MET A 33 -3.86 5.50 3.80
N ASP A 34 -4.73 6.21 4.50
CA ASP A 34 -4.35 7.30 5.40
C ASP A 34 -3.45 6.80 6.54
N ARG A 35 -3.77 5.65 7.15
CA ARG A 35 -2.89 5.01 8.14
C ARG A 35 -1.53 4.65 7.56
N MET A 36 -1.48 4.12 6.35
CA MET A 36 -0.21 3.87 5.65
C MET A 36 0.51 5.16 5.27
N HIS A 37 -0.22 6.26 5.11
CA HIS A 37 0.38 7.57 4.89
C HIS A 37 1.14 8.05 6.12
N ASN A 38 0.56 7.85 7.29
CA ASN A 38 1.12 8.33 8.56
C ASN A 38 2.06 7.32 9.25
N ASP A 39 2.26 6.12 8.69
CA ASP A 39 3.13 5.09 9.26
C ASP A 39 4.62 5.35 8.87
N PRO A 40 5.50 5.64 9.85
CA PRO A 40 6.90 5.96 9.59
C PRO A 40 7.73 4.77 9.09
N GLY A 41 7.19 3.54 9.17
CA GLY A 41 7.81 2.34 8.60
C GLY A 41 7.50 2.11 7.12
N VAL A 42 6.60 2.91 6.53
CA VAL A 42 6.26 2.80 5.11
C VAL A 42 7.23 3.62 4.28
N ILE A 43 8.25 2.96 3.75
CA ILE A 43 9.13 3.54 2.72
C ILE A 43 8.33 3.66 1.43
N ARG A 44 7.82 4.87 1.14
CA ARG A 44 7.29 5.19 -0.17
C ARG A 44 8.45 5.41 -1.14
N GLN A 45 8.69 4.45 -2.01
CA GLN A 45 9.42 4.72 -3.24
C GLN A 45 8.51 5.53 -4.15
N ILE A 46 8.69 6.85 -4.14
CA ILE A 46 8.15 7.72 -5.17
C ILE A 46 9.10 7.58 -6.35
N GLY A 47 8.87 6.56 -7.20
CA GLY A 47 9.59 6.46 -8.46
C GLY A 47 9.17 7.62 -9.35
N GLY A 48 10.06 8.57 -9.58
CA GLY A 48 9.87 9.63 -10.59
C GLY A 48 10.30 9.16 -11.97
N LEU A 49 9.86 9.87 -13.01
CA LEU A 49 10.45 9.76 -14.35
C LEU A 49 11.78 10.55 -14.43
N ASN A 50 12.62 10.43 -13.41
CA ASN A 50 13.96 11.00 -13.42
C ASN A 50 14.99 9.91 -13.69
N GLU A 51 16.17 10.32 -14.15
CA GLU A 51 17.22 9.38 -14.59
C GLU A 51 17.69 8.44 -13.47
N ALA A 52 17.71 8.90 -12.21
CA ALA A 52 18.17 8.09 -11.08
C ALA A 52 17.19 6.95 -10.77
N ASP A 53 15.89 7.25 -10.76
CA ASP A 53 14.83 6.25 -10.54
C ASP A 53 14.74 5.26 -11.71
N LEU A 54 14.91 5.72 -12.95
CA LEU A 54 14.94 4.86 -14.14
C LEU A 54 16.14 3.90 -14.13
N LYS A 55 17.33 4.38 -13.74
CA LYS A 55 18.52 3.54 -13.57
C LYS A 55 18.33 2.50 -12.48
N PHE A 56 17.67 2.85 -11.38
CA PHE A 56 17.36 1.89 -10.32
C PHE A 56 16.41 0.79 -10.81
N LEU A 57 15.37 1.15 -11.58
CA LEU A 57 14.45 0.20 -12.20
C LEU A 57 15.16 -0.74 -13.18
N GLU A 58 16.02 -0.22 -14.05
CA GLU A 58 16.81 -1.02 -14.99
C GLU A 58 17.67 -2.07 -14.25
N GLN A 59 18.36 -1.65 -13.17
CA GLN A 59 19.17 -2.56 -12.34
C GLN A 59 18.32 -3.63 -11.64
N ALA A 60 17.14 -3.27 -11.15
CA ALA A 60 16.24 -4.22 -10.51
C ALA A 60 15.75 -5.30 -11.49
N ILE A 61 15.39 -4.90 -12.72
CA ILE A 61 14.98 -5.82 -13.79
C ILE A 61 16.14 -6.74 -14.17
N ALA A 62 17.34 -6.19 -14.39
CA ALA A 62 18.52 -6.97 -14.75
C ALA A 62 18.90 -8.01 -13.67
N LYS A 63 18.69 -7.67 -12.39
CA LYS A 63 18.92 -8.59 -11.27
C LYS A 63 17.91 -9.73 -11.23
N GLN A 64 16.64 -9.46 -11.54
CA GLN A 64 15.59 -10.48 -11.52
C GLN A 64 15.66 -11.45 -12.71
N VAL A 65 16.22 -11.01 -13.86
CA VAL A 65 16.38 -11.86 -15.06
C VAL A 65 17.59 -12.81 -14.95
N LYS A 66 18.56 -12.52 -14.07
CA LYS A 66 19.80 -13.32 -13.93
C LYS A 66 19.70 -14.48 -12.93
N ASP A 67 18.65 -14.57 -12.13
CA ASP A 67 18.35 -15.70 -11.26
C ASP A 67 17.01 -16.33 -11.72
N PRO A 68 17.04 -17.41 -12.53
CA PRO A 68 15.86 -18.21 -12.87
C PRO A 68 15.39 -19.12 -11.72
#